data_AF-A0A326RRX5-F1
#
_entry.id   AF-A0A326RRX5-F1
#
_cell.length_a   1.000
_cell.length_b   1.000
_cell.length_c   1.000
_cell.angle_alpha   90.00
_cell.angle_beta   90.00
_cell.angle_gamma   90.00
#
_symmetry.space_group_name_H-M   'P 1'
#
loop_
_entity.id
_entity.type
_entity.pdbx_description
1 polymer ?
#
loop_
_entity_poly.entity_id
_entity_poly.type
_entity_poly.pdbx_seq_one_letter_code
_entity_poly.pdbx_strand_id
1 'polypeptide(L)'
;MDTNKYVMNVVTSGGSKDIYSPEGRNRYTIEEFLRPFEATAYLCLMRYLPPFHVGGTHRISPEELEGKAQVYRDLILTLRDAERIDFPYIQKT
;
A
#
# COMPACT_ATOMS: atom_id res chain seq x y z
N MET A 1 19.32 1.52 12.62
CA MET A 1 18.23 2.34 13.18
C MET A 1 17.08 1.40 13.45
N ASP A 2 16.77 1.14 14.72
CA ASP A 2 15.72 0.19 15.10
C ASP A 2 14.55 1.00 15.67
N THR A 3 13.49 1.16 14.88
CA THR A 3 12.28 1.85 15.34
C THR A 3 11.09 0.92 15.21
N ASN A 4 10.14 1.07 16.14
CA ASN A 4 8.88 0.34 16.14
C ASN A 4 7.74 1.19 15.54
N LYS A 5 8.06 2.09 14.60
CA LYS A 5 7.08 2.93 13.90
C LYS A 5 6.97 2.47 12.46
N TYR A 6 5.74 2.20 12.03
CA TYR A 6 5.42 1.72 10.70
C TYR A 6 4.48 2.71 10.03
N VAL A 7 4.61 2.84 8.71
CA VAL A 7 3.73 3.68 7.91
C VAL A 7 3.44 3.00 6.59
N MET A 8 2.21 3.13 6.11
CA MET A 8 1.73 2.59 4.85
C MET A 8 0.85 3.63 4.16
N ASN A 9 0.78 3.56 2.83
CA ASN A 9 -0.22 4.31 2.07
C ASN A 9 -1.42 3.42 1.77
N VAL A 10 -2.62 3.97 1.96
CA VAL A 10 -3.90 3.34 1.60
C VAL A 10 -4.53 4.25 0.56
N VAL A 11 -4.51 3.84 -0.71
CA VAL A 11 -4.83 4.72 -1.83
C VAL A 11 -5.84 4.09 -2.77
N THR A 12 -6.63 4.95 -3.42
CA THR A 12 -7.55 4.55 -4.48
C THR A 12 -7.19 5.24 -5.78
N SER A 13 -7.55 4.63 -6.91
CA SER A 13 -7.36 5.26 -8.23
C SER A 13 -8.47 4.94 -9.20
N GLY A 14 -8.70 5.86 -10.14
CA GLY A 14 -9.58 5.60 -11.28
C GLY A 14 -9.03 4.49 -12.20
N GLY A 15 -7.73 4.48 -12.45
CA GLY A 15 -7.07 3.42 -13.23
C GLY A 15 -7.12 2.05 -12.54
N SER A 16 -7.31 0.96 -13.30
CA SER A 16 -7.22 -0.41 -12.78
C SER A 16 -5.80 -0.75 -12.33
N LYS A 17 -5.64 -1.86 -11.61
CA LYS A 17 -4.31 -2.31 -11.15
C LYS A 17 -3.35 -2.55 -12.33
N ASP A 18 -3.84 -3.14 -13.42
CA ASP A 18 -3.00 -3.58 -14.54
C ASP A 18 -2.33 -2.42 -15.30
N ILE A 19 -2.90 -1.22 -15.23
CA ILE A 19 -2.29 -0.05 -15.88
C ILE A 19 -1.10 0.52 -15.11
N TYR A 20 -0.94 0.15 -13.83
CA TYR A 20 0.20 0.49 -12.98
C TYR A 20 1.21 -0.66 -12.97
N SER A 21 1.89 -0.81 -14.09
CA SER A 21 2.93 -1.82 -14.32
C SER A 21 3.96 -1.27 -15.32
N PRO A 22 5.16 -1.87 -15.43
CA PRO A 22 6.15 -1.45 -16.41
C PRO A 22 5.61 -1.46 -17.85
N GLU A 23 4.75 -2.42 -18.17
CA GLU A 23 4.10 -2.58 -19.48
C GLU A 23 2.77 -1.82 -19.59
N GLY A 24 2.21 -1.38 -18.46
CA GLY A 24 0.93 -0.70 -18.37
C GLY A 24 0.99 0.76 -18.82
N ARG A 25 -0.18 1.37 -19.02
CA ARG A 25 -0.29 2.76 -19.50
C ARG A 25 0.46 3.76 -18.62
N ASN A 26 0.48 3.56 -17.31
CA ASN A 26 1.14 4.45 -16.37
C ASN A 26 2.63 4.14 -16.19
N ARG A 27 3.16 3.09 -16.86
CA ARG A 27 4.57 2.72 -16.96
C ARG A 27 5.31 2.41 -15.66
N TYR A 28 4.66 2.59 -14.52
CA TYR A 28 5.22 2.37 -13.20
C TYR A 28 4.19 1.71 -12.30
N THR A 29 4.67 0.92 -11.35
CA THR A 29 3.84 0.31 -10.31
C THR A 29 3.35 1.35 -9.30
N ILE A 30 2.36 0.99 -8.49
CA ILE A 30 1.89 1.86 -7.41
C ILE A 30 3.02 2.17 -6.42
N GLU A 31 3.86 1.18 -6.10
CA GLU A 31 5.03 1.35 -5.24
C GLU A 31 6.02 2.38 -5.82
N GLU A 32 6.20 2.39 -7.15
CA GLU A 32 7.06 3.35 -7.82
C GLU A 32 6.48 4.77 -7.81
N PHE A 33 5.17 4.92 -8.00
CA PHE A 33 4.49 6.20 -7.83
C PHE A 33 4.60 6.76 -6.40
N LEU A 34 4.70 5.87 -5.41
CA LEU A 34 4.73 6.23 -3.99
C LEU A 34 6.14 6.37 -3.41
N ARG A 35 7.20 6.35 -4.23
CA ARG A 35 8.60 6.57 -3.80
C ARG A 35 8.80 7.83 -2.95
N PRO A 36 8.14 8.98 -3.21
CA PRO A 36 8.26 10.14 -2.32
C PRO A 36 7.85 9.85 -0.88
N PHE A 37 6.85 9.00 -0.65
CA PHE A 37 6.41 8.62 0.71
C PHE A 37 7.36 7.63 1.38
N GLU A 38 7.95 6.71 0.61
CA GLU A 38 9.03 5.85 1.11
C GLU A 38 10.21 6.70 1.62
N ALA A 39 10.62 7.71 0.84
CA ALA A 39 11.69 8.62 1.24
C ALA A 39 11.33 9.41 2.51
N THR A 40 10.09 9.89 2.64
CA THR A 40 9.61 10.52 3.88
C THR A 40 9.68 9.55 5.06
N ALA A 41 9.22 8.30 4.89
CA ALA A 41 9.28 7.29 5.94
C ALA A 41 10.72 7.01 6.38
N TYR A 42 11.65 6.95 5.43
CA TYR A 42 13.08 6.77 5.69
C TYR A 42 13.66 7.94 6.50
N LEU A 43 13.42 9.18 6.09
CA LEU A 43 13.87 10.39 6.81
C LEU A 43 13.31 10.47 8.23
N CYS A 44 12.08 9.99 8.44
CA CYS A 44 11.41 9.96 9.74
C CYS A 44 11.74 8.71 10.58
N LEU A 45 12.69 7.88 10.13
CA LEU A 45 13.08 6.65 10.82
C LEU A 45 11.89 5.69 11.02
N MET A 46 10.98 5.58 10.06
CA MET A 46 9.84 4.65 10.10
C MET A 46 10.07 3.50 9.12
N ARG A 47 9.47 2.32 9.36
CA ARG A 47 9.46 1.20 8.40
C ARG A 47 8.29 1.38 7.42
N TYR A 48 8.59 1.48 6.13
CA TYR A 48 7.56 1.69 5.10
C TYR A 48 6.99 0.36 4.59
N LEU A 49 5.74 0.09 4.94
CA LEU A 49 5.02 -1.13 4.57
C LEU A 49 4.48 -1.05 3.13
N PRO A 50 4.15 -2.20 2.51
CA PRO A 50 3.53 -2.23 1.19
C PRO A 50 2.21 -1.45 1.17
N PRO A 51 1.94 -0.69 0.09
CA PRO A 51 0.72 0.09 0.00
C PRO A 51 -0.50 -0.83 -0.18
N PHE A 52 -1.63 -0.43 0.40
CA PHE A 52 -2.92 -1.01 0.06
C PHE A 52 -3.57 -0.17 -1.04
N HIS A 53 -3.83 -0.78 -2.19
CA HIS A 53 -4.36 -0.08 -3.36
C HIS A 53 -5.68 -0.69 -3.85
N VAL A 54 -6.67 0.19 -4.09
CA VAL A 54 -7.90 -0.14 -4.81
C VAL A 54 -7.96 0.65 -6.11
N GLY A 55 -7.66 -0.01 -7.22
CA GLY A 55 -7.77 0.56 -8.56
C GLY A 55 -9.13 0.33 -9.20
N GLY A 56 -9.42 1.05 -10.29
CA GLY A 56 -10.62 0.84 -11.10
C GLY A 56 -11.90 1.31 -10.44
N THR A 57 -11.84 2.26 -9.49
CA THR A 57 -12.97 2.59 -8.61
C THR A 57 -14.24 3.06 -9.35
N HIS A 58 -14.11 3.59 -10.56
CA HIS A 58 -15.23 3.99 -11.40
C HIS A 58 -16.04 2.80 -12.00
N ARG A 59 -15.51 1.57 -11.90
CA ARG A 59 -16.12 0.34 -12.42
C ARG A 59 -16.19 -0.79 -11.38
N ILE A 60 -15.80 -0.53 -10.14
CA ILE A 60 -15.83 -1.55 -9.09
C ILE A 60 -17.28 -1.91 -8.78
N SER A 61 -17.59 -3.20 -8.77
CA SER A 61 -18.92 -3.66 -8.37
C SER A 61 -19.10 -3.53 -6.84
N PRO A 62 -20.35 -3.48 -6.34
CA PRO A 62 -20.60 -3.48 -4.90
C PRO A 62 -19.99 -4.69 -4.17
N GLU A 63 -20.01 -5.87 -4.80
CA GLU A 63 -19.44 -7.10 -4.25
C GLU A 63 -17.91 -7.02 -4.15
N GLU A 64 -17.25 -6.56 -5.21
CA GLU A 64 -15.79 -6.35 -5.18
C GLU A 64 -15.39 -5.29 -4.17
N LEU A 65 -16.17 -4.20 -4.06
CA LEU A 65 -15.92 -3.14 -3.09
C LEU A 65 -16.03 -3.66 -1.65
N GLU A 66 -17.06 -4.46 -1.36
CA GLU A 66 -17.23 -5.11 -0.05
C GLU A 66 -16.05 -6.06 0.23
N GLY A 67 -15.64 -6.85 -0.75
CA GLY A 67 -14.45 -7.70 -0.63
C GLY A 67 -13.18 -6.89 -0.32
N LYS A 68 -12.97 -5.74 -0.98
CA LYS A 68 -11.83 -4.84 -0.68
C LYS A 68 -11.94 -4.23 0.72
N ALA A 69 -13.15 -3.87 1.17
CA ALA A 69 -13.38 -3.35 2.51
C ALA A 69 -13.06 -4.39 3.59
N GLN A 70 -13.42 -5.66 3.36
CA GLN A 70 -13.07 -6.77 4.24
C GLN A 70 -11.57 -6.98 4.33
N VAL A 71 -10.86 -7.06 3.18
CA VAL A 71 -9.40 -7.20 3.18
C VAL A 71 -8.72 -6.01 3.89
N TYR A 72 -9.20 -4.78 3.66
CA TYR A 72 -8.67 -3.61 4.36
C TYR A 72 -8.88 -3.70 5.87
N ARG A 73 -10.09 -4.09 6.31
CA ARG A 73 -10.40 -4.31 7.72
C ARG A 73 -9.46 -5.34 8.34
N ASP A 74 -9.29 -6.49 7.70
CA ASP A 74 -8.46 -7.57 8.21
C ASP A 74 -6.98 -7.15 8.30
N LEU A 75 -6.50 -6.37 7.34
CA LEU A 75 -5.16 -5.77 7.39
C LEU A 75 -5.00 -4.87 8.62
N ILE A 76 -5.94 -3.96 8.88
CA ILE A 76 -5.87 -3.05 10.03
C ILE A 76 -5.95 -3.81 11.35
N LEU A 77 -6.84 -4.80 11.45
CA LEU A 77 -6.95 -5.65 12.64
C LEU A 77 -5.64 -6.43 12.89
N THR A 78 -5.06 -7.00 11.84
CA THR A 78 -3.77 -7.70 11.91
C THR A 78 -2.67 -6.77 12.40
N LEU A 79 -2.57 -5.54 11.86
CA LEU A 79 -1.55 -4.58 12.28
C LEU A 79 -1.76 -4.07 13.72
N ARG A 80 -3.02 -3.95 14.17
CA ARG A 80 -3.36 -3.52 15.53
C ARG A 80 -3.01 -4.59 16.56
N ASP A 81 -3.32 -5.84 16.26
CA ASP A 81 -3.27 -6.96 17.21
C ASP A 81 -1.93 -7.69 17.21
N ALA A 82 -1.08 -7.46 16.20
CA ALA A 82 0.24 -8.09 16.12
C ALA A 82 1.17 -7.60 17.24
N GLU A 83 1.75 -8.54 18.00
CA GLU A 83 2.83 -8.24 18.94
C GLU A 83 4.10 -7.72 18.22
N ARG A 84 4.29 -8.16 16.97
CA ARG A 84 5.37 -7.74 16.09
C ARG A 84 4.91 -7.75 14.63
N ILE A 85 5.28 -6.71 13.90
CA ILE A 85 4.96 -6.56 12.47
C ILE A 85 6.11 -7.15 11.64
N ASP A 86 5.96 -8.39 11.17
CA ASP A 86 6.91 -9.09 10.31
C ASP A 86 6.57 -8.96 8.81
N PHE A 87 6.15 -7.76 8.41
CA PHE A 87 5.90 -7.44 7.00
C PHE A 87 7.21 -7.02 6.31
N PRO A 88 7.40 -7.39 5.04
CA PRO A 88 8.50 -6.84 4.26
C PRO A 88 8.35 -5.31 4.15
N TYR A 89 9.42 -4.56 4.38
CA TYR A 89 9.43 -3.11 4.17
C TYR A 89 10.21 -2.77 2.88
N ILE A 90 9.79 -1.70 2.20
CA ILE A 90 10.22 -1.42 0.81
C ILE A 90 11.46 -0.52 0.72
N GLN A 91 12.02 -0.10 1.86
CA GLN A 91 13.10 0.89 1.90
C GLN A 91 14.38 0.39 1.23
N LYS A 92 14.75 1.04 0.12
CA LYS A 92 16.07 0.86 -0.49
C LYS A 92 17.16 1.38 0.46
N THR A 93 18.27 0.64 0.52
CA THR A 93 19.47 0.96 1.30
C THR A 93 20.26 2.09 0.64
#